data_AF-A0A126ZK88-F1
#
_entry.id   AF-A0A126ZK88-F1
#
_cell.length_a   1.000
_cell.length_b   1.000
_cell.length_c   1.000
_cell.angle_alpha   90.00
_cell.angle_beta   90.00
_cell.angle_gamma   90.00
#
_symmetry.space_group_name_H-M   'P 1'
#
loop_
_entity.id
_entity.type
_entity.pdbx_description
1 polymer ?
#
loop_
_entity_poly.entity_id
_entity_poly.type
_entity_poly.pdbx_seq_one_letter_code
_entity_poly.pdbx_strand_id
1 'polypeptide(L)'
;MALPVQAAPVDDAVVELQHDWEVIRYQSPPAEREKRFEALAAKAHKISENHAGRAEPLVWEGIVVSSWAGEKGGLGALGLVKQAKSLYESAIAIDGNALDGSAYNSLGVLYYKVPGWPVGFGDKAKAKDLLQKALALNPKGIDPNFFYGEYLVETKQPEQAVPYLERAIGAPARPGRLVADTGRREEARALLEKTRAK
;
A
#
# COMPACT_ATOMS: atom_id res chain seq x y z
N MET A 1 23.49 -6.65 -34.26
CA MET A 1 22.88 -7.65 -33.34
C MET A 1 22.56 -6.90 -32.06
N ALA A 2 21.27 -6.74 -31.73
CA ALA A 2 20.87 -6.15 -30.46
C ALA A 2 21.02 -7.23 -29.38
N LEU A 3 21.78 -6.94 -28.32
CA LEU A 3 21.89 -7.81 -27.15
C LEU A 3 20.51 -7.88 -26.47
N PRO A 4 20.06 -9.06 -26.01
CA PRO A 4 18.84 -9.13 -25.22
C PRO A 4 19.06 -8.32 -23.94
N VAL A 5 18.19 -7.34 -23.70
CA VAL A 5 18.11 -6.66 -22.41
C VAL A 5 17.60 -7.70 -21.42
N GLN A 6 18.52 -8.33 -20.68
CA GLN A 6 18.15 -9.18 -19.55
C GLN A 6 17.43 -8.27 -18.54
N ALA A 7 16.16 -8.52 -18.29
CA ALA A 7 15.44 -7.84 -17.22
C ALA A 7 16.21 -8.07 -15.90
N ALA A 8 16.35 -7.01 -15.09
CA ALA A 8 16.93 -7.14 -13.76
C ALA A 8 16.18 -8.24 -12.98
N PRO A 9 16.83 -8.97 -12.06
CA PRO A 9 16.13 -9.86 -11.15
C PRO A 9 14.90 -9.19 -10.56
N VAL A 10 13.77 -9.91 -10.49
CA VAL A 10 12.49 -9.36 -9.97
C VAL A 10 12.68 -8.67 -8.63
N ASP A 11 13.52 -9.24 -7.76
CA ASP A 11 13.82 -8.71 -6.44
C ASP A 11 14.49 -7.34 -6.51
N ASP A 12 15.45 -7.14 -7.42
CA ASP A 12 16.16 -5.86 -7.62
C ASP A 12 15.20 -4.79 -8.15
N ALA A 13 14.37 -5.15 -9.14
CA ALA A 13 13.39 -4.23 -9.71
C ALA A 13 12.32 -3.83 -8.69
N VAL A 14 11.89 -4.76 -7.84
CA VAL A 14 10.99 -4.49 -6.73
C VAL A 14 11.65 -3.56 -5.71
N VAL A 15 12.89 -3.84 -5.28
CA VAL A 15 13.65 -3.02 -4.32
C VAL A 15 13.76 -1.57 -4.79
N GLU A 16 14.05 -1.35 -6.07
CA GLU A 16 14.11 -0.02 -6.66
C GLU A 16 12.77 0.73 -6.53
N LEU A 17 11.64 0.07 -6.81
CA LEU A 17 10.31 0.66 -6.60
C LEU A 17 10.04 1.01 -5.13
N GLN A 18 10.50 0.18 -4.18
CA GLN A 18 10.29 0.45 -2.76
C GLN A 18 11.04 1.71 -2.31
N HIS A 19 12.29 1.86 -2.76
CA HIS A 19 13.14 3.01 -2.47
C HIS A 19 12.60 4.29 -3.09
N ASP A 20 12.22 4.26 -4.37
CA ASP A 20 11.61 5.41 -5.02
C ASP A 20 10.30 5.81 -4.32
N TRP A 21 9.46 4.83 -3.99
CA TRP A 21 8.20 5.07 -3.31
C TRP A 21 8.38 5.73 -1.94
N GLU A 22 9.31 5.25 -1.11
CA GLU A 22 9.49 5.81 0.25
C GLU A 22 10.08 7.23 0.22
N VAL A 23 10.96 7.53 -0.73
CA VAL A 23 11.48 8.89 -0.96
C VAL A 23 10.34 9.83 -1.37
N ILE A 24 9.46 9.40 -2.28
CA ILE A 24 8.32 10.23 -2.69
C ILE A 24 7.36 10.42 -1.52
N ARG A 25 6.99 9.34 -0.83
CA ARG A 25 5.99 9.36 0.24
C ARG A 25 6.42 10.18 1.45
N TYR A 26 7.66 10.02 1.90
CA TYR A 26 8.10 10.51 3.20
C TYR A 26 9.09 11.66 3.15
N GLN A 27 9.84 11.83 2.05
CA GLN A 27 10.91 12.83 1.98
C GLN A 27 10.63 13.95 0.96
N SER A 28 9.78 13.71 -0.03
CA SER A 28 9.47 14.72 -1.05
C SER A 28 8.46 15.77 -0.55
N PRO A 29 8.58 17.04 -0.97
CA PRO A 29 7.59 18.08 -0.68
C PRO A 29 6.21 17.68 -1.21
N PRO A 30 5.10 17.91 -0.46
CA PRO A 30 3.75 17.51 -0.90
C PRO A 30 3.38 17.97 -2.31
N ALA A 31 3.74 19.20 -2.68
CA ALA A 31 3.46 19.77 -3.99
C ALA A 31 4.13 19.04 -5.18
N GLU A 32 5.17 18.24 -4.91
CA GLU A 32 5.87 17.47 -5.96
C GLU A 32 5.41 16.02 -6.05
N ARG A 33 4.69 15.50 -5.05
CA ARG A 33 4.42 14.06 -4.90
C ARG A 33 3.55 13.51 -6.02
N GLU A 34 2.51 14.23 -6.42
CA GLU A 34 1.61 13.76 -7.49
C GLU A 34 2.39 13.46 -8.78
N LYS A 35 3.16 14.43 -9.27
CA LYS A 35 3.97 14.28 -10.49
C LYS A 35 5.03 13.19 -10.37
N ARG A 36 5.66 13.07 -9.20
CA ARG A 36 6.66 12.03 -8.95
C ARG A 36 6.03 10.63 -8.91
N PHE A 37 4.85 10.47 -8.30
CA PHE A 37 4.14 9.19 -8.29
C PHE A 37 3.59 8.82 -9.68
N GLU A 38 3.16 9.79 -10.49
CA GLU A 38 2.79 9.54 -11.89
C GLU A 38 3.97 8.93 -12.67
N ALA A 39 5.16 9.53 -12.55
CA ALA A 39 6.38 9.00 -13.19
C ALA A 39 6.75 7.60 -12.65
N LEU A 40 6.65 7.40 -11.34
CA LEU A 40 6.91 6.10 -10.73
C LEU A 40 5.88 5.05 -11.15
N ALA A 41 4.60 5.42 -11.34
CA ALA A 41 3.55 4.51 -11.81
C ALA A 41 3.87 3.99 -13.22
N ALA A 42 4.32 4.88 -14.12
CA ALA A 42 4.76 4.48 -15.46
C ALA A 42 5.98 3.54 -15.43
N LYS A 43 6.91 3.74 -14.49
CA LYS A 43 8.05 2.83 -14.27
C LYS A 43 7.59 1.48 -13.73
N ALA A 44 6.74 1.47 -12.71
CA ALA A 44 6.22 0.26 -12.09
C ALA A 44 5.43 -0.60 -13.08
N HIS A 45 4.64 0.03 -13.96
CA HIS A 45 3.93 -0.66 -15.04
C HIS A 45 4.87 -1.39 -16.00
N LYS A 46 5.95 -0.73 -16.47
CA LYS A 46 6.95 -1.39 -17.32
C LYS A 46 7.61 -2.57 -16.61
N ILE A 47 7.84 -2.46 -15.30
CA ILE A 47 8.43 -3.54 -14.52
C ILE A 47 7.45 -4.72 -14.40
N SER A 48 6.17 -4.48 -14.17
CA SER A 48 5.17 -5.56 -14.08
C SER A 48 4.94 -6.26 -15.43
N GLU A 49 4.93 -5.51 -16.53
CA GLU A 49 4.86 -6.07 -17.89
C GLU A 49 6.05 -6.97 -18.22
N ASN A 50 7.27 -6.53 -17.88
CA ASN A 50 8.50 -7.30 -18.12
C ASN A 50 8.64 -8.54 -17.21
N HIS A 51 7.80 -8.65 -16.18
CA HIS A 51 7.80 -9.76 -15.22
C HIS A 51 6.40 -10.39 -15.13
N ALA A 52 5.77 -10.61 -16.27
CA ALA A 52 4.45 -11.23 -16.37
C ALA A 52 4.37 -12.55 -15.59
N GLY A 53 3.28 -12.74 -14.84
CA GLY A 53 3.06 -13.92 -14.00
C GLY A 53 3.72 -13.84 -12.61
N ARG A 54 4.31 -12.70 -12.24
CA ARG A 54 4.82 -12.44 -10.88
C ARG A 54 3.88 -11.54 -10.10
N ALA A 55 3.61 -11.91 -8.84
CA ALA A 55 2.73 -11.14 -7.97
C ALA A 55 3.41 -9.87 -7.45
N GLU A 56 4.70 -9.94 -7.12
CA GLU A 56 5.45 -8.90 -6.43
C GLU A 56 5.48 -7.57 -7.21
N PRO A 57 5.77 -7.56 -8.53
CA PRO A 57 5.69 -6.34 -9.34
C PRO A 57 4.28 -5.74 -9.42
N LEU A 58 3.25 -6.58 -9.52
CA LEU A 58 1.85 -6.14 -9.57
C LEU A 58 1.41 -5.50 -8.25
N VAL A 59 1.84 -6.06 -7.12
CA VAL A 59 1.60 -5.46 -5.80
C VAL A 59 2.23 -4.08 -5.73
N TRP A 60 3.50 -3.94 -6.14
CA TRP A 60 4.19 -2.65 -6.09
C TRP A 60 3.64 -1.62 -7.07
N GLU A 61 3.26 -2.02 -8.29
CA GLU A 61 2.53 -1.14 -9.20
C GLU A 61 1.21 -0.68 -8.56
N GLY A 62 0.45 -1.58 -7.95
CA GLY A 62 -0.78 -1.23 -7.23
C GLY A 62 -0.52 -0.21 -6.11
N ILE A 63 0.53 -0.40 -5.30
CA ILE A 63 0.91 0.51 -4.20
C ILE A 63 1.24 1.89 -4.75
N VAL A 64 2.01 1.97 -5.82
CA VAL A 64 2.39 3.24 -6.46
C VAL A 64 1.16 3.93 -7.05
N VAL A 65 0.33 3.21 -7.82
CA VAL A 65 -0.87 3.75 -8.47
C VAL A 65 -1.90 4.23 -7.44
N SER A 66 -2.11 3.48 -6.36
CA SER A 66 -3.02 3.91 -5.27
C SER A 66 -2.47 5.10 -4.47
N SER A 67 -1.14 5.20 -4.31
CA SER A 67 -0.50 6.38 -3.72
C SER A 67 -0.66 7.61 -4.61
N TRP A 68 -0.48 7.46 -5.93
CA TRP A 68 -0.74 8.51 -6.90
C TRP A 68 -2.20 8.99 -6.82
N ALA A 69 -3.15 8.06 -6.74
CA ALA A 69 -4.57 8.40 -6.57
C ALA A 69 -4.82 9.23 -5.32
N GLY A 70 -4.13 8.92 -4.22
CA GLY A 70 -4.20 9.66 -2.96
C GLY A 70 -3.71 11.10 -3.08
N GLU A 71 -2.59 11.32 -3.77
CA GLU A 71 -2.04 12.68 -3.98
C GLU A 71 -2.85 13.48 -5.01
N LYS A 72 -3.36 12.83 -6.06
CA LYS A 72 -4.17 13.47 -7.12
C LYS A 72 -5.56 13.90 -6.63
N GLY A 73 -6.20 13.06 -5.81
CA GLY A 73 -7.54 13.30 -5.30
C GLY A 73 -8.62 13.49 -6.39
N GLY A 74 -9.81 13.91 -5.93
CA GLY A 74 -10.94 14.26 -6.81
C GLY A 74 -11.38 13.14 -7.77
N LEU A 75 -12.03 13.54 -8.87
CA LEU A 75 -12.53 12.60 -9.89
C LEU A 75 -11.39 11.87 -10.63
N GLY A 76 -10.21 12.50 -10.73
CA GLY A 76 -9.02 11.92 -11.35
C GLY A 76 -8.48 10.70 -10.61
N ALA A 77 -8.74 10.57 -9.31
CA ALA A 77 -8.33 9.42 -8.51
C ALA A 77 -9.17 8.15 -8.77
N LEU A 78 -10.43 8.28 -9.23
CA LEU A 78 -11.34 7.14 -9.37
C LEU A 78 -10.87 6.09 -10.37
N GLY A 79 -10.27 6.52 -11.48
CA GLY A 79 -9.67 5.61 -12.46
C GLY A 79 -8.47 4.86 -11.88
N LEU A 80 -7.60 5.59 -11.17
CA LEU A 80 -6.39 5.06 -10.55
C LEU A 80 -6.70 4.03 -9.46
N VAL A 81 -7.68 4.28 -8.58
CA VAL A 81 -8.06 3.29 -7.55
C VAL A 81 -8.70 2.03 -8.15
N LYS A 82 -9.39 2.14 -9.29
CA LYS A 82 -9.91 0.96 -10.03
C LYS A 82 -8.78 0.16 -10.66
N GLN A 83 -7.78 0.84 -11.23
CA GLN A 83 -6.57 0.20 -11.74
C GLN A 83 -5.82 -0.52 -10.61
N ALA A 84 -5.54 0.15 -9.50
CA ALA A 84 -4.86 -0.44 -8.35
C ALA A 84 -5.63 -1.65 -7.79
N LYS A 85 -6.97 -1.57 -7.70
CA LYS A 85 -7.81 -2.72 -7.34
C LYS A 85 -7.56 -3.92 -8.26
N SER A 86 -7.58 -3.72 -9.58
CA SER A 86 -7.34 -4.79 -10.55
C SER A 86 -5.95 -5.39 -10.43
N LEU A 87 -4.93 -4.57 -10.16
CA LEU A 87 -3.55 -5.02 -9.94
C LEU A 87 -3.44 -5.91 -8.70
N TYR A 88 -4.04 -5.50 -7.58
CA TYR A 88 -4.06 -6.32 -6.36
C TYR A 88 -4.84 -7.62 -6.54
N GLU A 89 -6.00 -7.58 -7.19
CA GLU A 89 -6.80 -8.78 -7.48
C GLU A 89 -6.01 -9.78 -8.36
N SER A 90 -5.26 -9.27 -9.35
CA SER A 90 -4.40 -10.09 -10.21
C SER A 90 -3.21 -10.68 -9.42
N ALA A 91 -2.57 -9.87 -8.57
CA ALA A 91 -1.48 -10.34 -7.71
C ALA A 91 -1.95 -11.44 -6.75
N ILE A 92 -3.13 -11.27 -6.14
CA ILE A 92 -3.73 -12.28 -5.24
C ILE A 92 -4.03 -13.58 -5.98
N ALA A 93 -4.48 -13.50 -7.24
CA ALA A 93 -4.75 -14.67 -8.06
C ALA A 93 -3.47 -15.45 -8.44
N ILE A 94 -2.35 -14.76 -8.59
CA ILE A 94 -1.02 -15.37 -8.85
C ILE A 94 -0.45 -15.97 -7.57
N ASP A 95 -0.27 -15.15 -6.53
CA ASP A 95 0.19 -15.58 -5.21
C ASP A 95 -0.25 -14.57 -4.15
N GLY A 96 -1.33 -14.88 -3.42
CA GLY A 96 -1.83 -14.06 -2.32
C GLY A 96 -0.90 -13.97 -1.11
N ASN A 97 0.09 -14.86 -0.98
CA ASN A 97 1.06 -14.81 0.12
C ASN A 97 2.28 -13.96 -0.21
N ALA A 98 2.47 -13.59 -1.48
CA ALA A 98 3.58 -12.77 -1.93
C ALA A 98 3.68 -11.48 -1.10
N LEU A 99 4.93 -11.12 -0.75
CA LEU A 99 5.23 -9.95 0.08
C LEU A 99 4.43 -9.95 1.40
N ASP A 100 4.34 -11.11 2.05
CA ASP A 100 3.63 -11.34 3.31
C ASP A 100 2.17 -10.88 3.29
N GLY A 101 1.48 -11.07 2.15
CA GLY A 101 0.07 -10.70 2.01
C GLY A 101 -0.18 -9.21 1.78
N SER A 102 0.83 -8.46 1.30
CA SER A 102 0.72 -7.01 1.06
C SER A 102 -0.43 -6.64 0.11
N ALA A 103 -0.75 -7.49 -0.87
CA ALA A 103 -1.88 -7.27 -1.78
C ALA A 103 -3.23 -7.21 -1.04
N TYR A 104 -3.45 -8.11 -0.07
CA TYR A 104 -4.67 -8.11 0.75
C TYR A 104 -4.76 -6.84 1.59
N ASN A 105 -3.65 -6.44 2.20
CA ASN A 105 -3.59 -5.23 3.01
C ASN A 105 -3.97 -4.00 2.18
N SER A 106 -3.31 -3.81 1.05
CA SER A 106 -3.51 -2.63 0.21
C SER A 106 -4.88 -2.61 -0.48
N LEU A 107 -5.40 -3.77 -0.88
CA LEU A 107 -6.77 -3.87 -1.40
C LEU A 107 -7.80 -3.53 -0.30
N GLY A 108 -7.58 -4.01 0.93
CA GLY A 108 -8.39 -3.65 2.09
C GLY A 108 -8.43 -2.14 2.33
N VAL A 109 -7.29 -1.46 2.19
CA VAL A 109 -7.19 0.01 2.27
C VAL A 109 -8.08 0.70 1.25
N LEU A 110 -8.06 0.27 -0.01
CA LEU A 110 -8.93 0.82 -1.03
C LEU A 110 -10.41 0.65 -0.67
N TYR A 111 -10.79 -0.51 -0.14
CA TYR A 111 -12.19 -0.79 0.19
C TYR A 111 -12.76 0.09 1.30
N TYR A 112 -11.97 0.56 2.29
CA TYR A 112 -12.50 1.50 3.31
C TYR A 112 -12.26 2.98 2.98
N LYS A 113 -11.31 3.32 2.10
CA LYS A 113 -11.02 4.73 1.73
C LYS A 113 -11.80 5.21 0.49
N VAL A 114 -12.11 4.33 -0.45
CA VAL A 114 -12.85 4.69 -1.67
C VAL A 114 -14.35 4.82 -1.36
N PRO A 115 -15.08 5.77 -1.97
CA PRO A 115 -16.53 5.83 -1.84
C PRO A 115 -17.22 4.54 -2.31
N GLY A 116 -18.37 4.23 -1.70
CA GLY A 116 -19.21 3.11 -2.12
C GLY A 116 -19.98 3.37 -3.43
N TRP A 117 -20.86 2.44 -3.78
CA TRP A 117 -21.77 2.58 -4.91
C TRP A 117 -22.68 3.83 -4.75
N PRO A 118 -22.98 4.59 -5.82
CA PRO A 118 -22.66 4.32 -7.23
C PRO A 118 -21.33 4.90 -7.74
N VAL A 119 -20.59 5.63 -6.91
CA VAL A 119 -19.40 6.39 -7.36
C VAL A 119 -18.16 5.50 -7.43
N GLY A 120 -17.99 4.62 -6.46
CA GLY A 120 -16.84 3.73 -6.36
C GLY A 120 -17.24 2.31 -5.93
N PHE A 121 -16.28 1.60 -5.36
CA PHE A 121 -16.41 0.19 -4.96
C PHE A 121 -16.19 -0.01 -3.45
N GLY A 122 -16.14 1.07 -2.67
CA GLY A 122 -15.91 1.00 -1.23
C GLY A 122 -16.90 0.08 -0.53
N ASP A 123 -16.37 -0.76 0.35
CA ASP A 123 -17.10 -1.73 1.16
C ASP A 123 -16.29 -2.01 2.43
N LYS A 124 -16.75 -1.47 3.56
CA LYS A 124 -16.07 -1.60 4.85
C LYS A 124 -16.05 -3.04 5.37
N ALA A 125 -17.05 -3.85 5.05
CA ALA A 125 -17.07 -5.25 5.47
C ALA A 125 -15.99 -6.04 4.70
N LYS A 126 -15.93 -5.85 3.38
CA LYS A 126 -14.87 -6.45 2.56
C LYS A 126 -13.47 -5.95 2.94
N ALA A 127 -13.34 -4.66 3.30
CA ALA A 127 -12.09 -4.11 3.82
C ALA A 127 -11.62 -4.86 5.07
N LYS A 128 -12.52 -5.11 6.03
CA LYS A 128 -12.21 -5.84 7.26
C LYS A 128 -11.67 -7.23 6.97
N ASP A 129 -12.35 -8.00 6.12
CA ASP A 129 -11.95 -9.37 5.80
C ASP A 129 -10.55 -9.43 5.18
N LEU A 130 -10.25 -8.51 4.26
CA LEU A 130 -8.96 -8.40 3.60
C LEU A 130 -7.85 -7.98 4.57
N LEU A 131 -8.09 -6.98 5.43
CA LEU A 131 -7.11 -6.53 6.42
C LEU A 131 -6.85 -7.60 7.48
N GLN A 132 -7.86 -8.34 7.91
CA GLN A 132 -7.69 -9.47 8.82
C GLN A 132 -6.90 -10.60 8.17
N LYS A 133 -7.11 -10.87 6.87
CA LYS A 133 -6.28 -11.82 6.12
C LYS A 133 -4.82 -11.39 6.07
N ALA A 134 -4.55 -10.11 5.81
CA ALA A 134 -3.19 -9.57 5.83
C ALA A 134 -2.53 -9.66 7.21
N LEU A 135 -3.27 -9.37 8.28
CA LEU A 135 -2.80 -9.54 9.66
C LEU A 135 -2.50 -11.00 9.99
N ALA A 136 -3.29 -11.95 9.50
CA ALA A 136 -3.03 -13.37 9.71
C ALA A 136 -1.74 -13.84 9.03
N LEU A 137 -1.42 -13.27 7.86
CA LEU A 137 -0.19 -13.57 7.13
C LEU A 137 1.03 -12.87 7.74
N ASN A 138 0.87 -11.63 8.22
CA ASN A 138 1.96 -10.84 8.78
C ASN A 138 1.56 -10.15 10.12
N PRO A 139 1.43 -10.93 11.21
CA PRO A 139 0.86 -10.45 12.47
C PRO A 139 1.74 -9.44 13.20
N LYS A 140 3.05 -9.42 12.90
CA LYS A 140 4.03 -8.50 13.49
C LYS A 140 4.42 -7.37 12.54
N GLY A 141 3.85 -7.33 11.33
CA GLY A 141 4.19 -6.36 10.30
C GLY A 141 3.68 -4.97 10.64
N ILE A 142 4.48 -3.96 10.29
CA ILE A 142 4.15 -2.56 10.54
C ILE A 142 2.89 -2.13 9.76
N ASP A 143 2.82 -2.43 8.46
CA ASP A 143 1.74 -1.98 7.59
C ASP A 143 0.40 -2.64 7.96
N PRO A 144 0.26 -3.98 8.08
CA PRO A 144 -1.01 -4.61 8.45
C PRO A 144 -1.58 -4.13 9.78
N ASN A 145 -0.72 -3.94 10.80
CA ASN A 145 -1.13 -3.42 12.10
C ASN A 145 -1.56 -1.95 12.00
N PHE A 146 -0.81 -1.11 11.27
CA PHE A 146 -1.18 0.29 11.07
C PHE A 146 -2.54 0.42 10.36
N PHE A 147 -2.71 -0.25 9.22
CA PHE A 147 -3.91 -0.09 8.39
C PHE A 147 -5.15 -0.71 9.03
N TYR A 148 -5.02 -1.80 9.80
CA TYR A 148 -6.15 -2.30 10.58
C TYR A 148 -6.51 -1.36 11.73
N GLY A 149 -5.52 -0.76 12.39
CA GLY A 149 -5.75 0.32 13.36
C GLY A 149 -6.47 1.52 12.74
N GLU A 150 -6.02 1.98 11.57
CA GLU A 150 -6.68 3.06 10.82
C GLU A 150 -8.12 2.71 10.43
N TYR A 151 -8.35 1.50 9.90
CA TYR A 151 -9.68 1.00 9.60
C TYR A 151 -10.61 1.05 10.83
N LEU A 152 -10.13 0.64 12.00
CA LEU A 152 -10.92 0.68 13.24
C LEU A 152 -11.28 2.11 13.62
N VAL A 153 -10.36 3.08 13.49
CA VAL A 153 -10.65 4.49 13.73
C VAL A 153 -11.69 5.03 12.74
N GLU A 154 -11.51 4.77 11.44
CA GLU A 154 -12.42 5.19 10.35
C GLU A 154 -13.81 4.52 10.41
N THR A 155 -13.91 3.41 11.13
CA THR A 155 -15.17 2.70 11.39
C THR A 155 -15.73 2.93 12.80
N LYS A 156 -15.28 4.00 13.48
CA LYS A 156 -15.77 4.46 14.79
C LYS A 156 -15.55 3.43 15.92
N GLN A 157 -14.45 2.69 15.86
CA GLN A 157 -13.99 1.75 16.89
C GLN A 157 -12.58 2.12 17.42
N PRO A 158 -12.35 3.38 17.87
CA PRO A 158 -11.03 3.87 18.23
C PRO A 158 -10.37 3.09 19.38
N GLU A 159 -11.14 2.66 20.38
CA GLU A 159 -10.60 1.89 21.52
C GLU A 159 -9.94 0.57 21.08
N GLN A 160 -10.54 -0.09 20.08
CA GLN A 160 -9.99 -1.34 19.53
C GLN A 160 -8.74 -1.09 18.67
N ALA A 161 -8.52 0.13 18.17
CA ALA A 161 -7.40 0.47 17.30
C ALA A 161 -6.07 0.55 18.07
N VAL A 162 -6.11 1.00 19.33
CA VAL A 162 -4.94 1.23 20.19
C VAL A 162 -3.92 0.08 20.16
N PRO A 163 -4.28 -1.19 20.46
CA PRO A 163 -3.29 -2.27 20.48
C PRO A 163 -2.68 -2.57 19.11
N TYR A 164 -3.35 -2.25 17.99
CA TYR A 164 -2.77 -2.41 16.65
C TYR A 164 -1.80 -1.28 16.31
N LEU A 165 -2.14 -0.04 16.67
CA LEU A 165 -1.24 1.10 16.47
C LEU A 165 0.03 0.97 17.31
N GLU A 166 -0.07 0.49 18.55
CA GLU A 166 1.10 0.18 19.39
C GLU A 166 1.98 -0.91 18.78
N ARG A 167 1.37 -1.98 18.23
CA ARG A 167 2.11 -3.03 17.50
C ARG A 167 2.80 -2.48 16.25
N ALA A 168 2.16 -1.58 15.51
CA ALA A 168 2.79 -0.94 14.35
C ALA A 168 4.01 -0.11 14.77
N ILE A 169 3.91 0.67 15.86
CA ILE A 169 5.03 1.46 16.40
C ILE A 169 6.20 0.54 16.82
N GLY A 170 5.89 -0.56 17.49
CA GLY A 170 6.85 -1.56 17.98
C GLY A 170 7.28 -2.63 16.97
N ALA A 171 6.84 -2.55 15.71
CA ALA A 171 7.11 -3.58 14.71
C ALA A 171 8.63 -3.69 14.40
N PRO A 172 9.15 -4.92 14.14
CA PRO A 172 10.54 -5.11 13.73
C PRO A 172 10.90 -4.27 12.50
N ALA A 173 12.12 -3.74 12.46
CA ALA A 173 12.61 -3.01 11.30
C ALA A 173 12.77 -3.95 10.09
N ARG A 174 12.30 -3.51 8.93
CA ARG A 174 12.48 -4.20 7.66
C ARG A 174 13.86 -3.82 7.08
N PRO A 175 14.74 -4.79 6.77
CA PRO A 175 16.04 -4.50 6.15
C PRO A 175 15.87 -3.65 4.88
N GLY A 176 16.67 -2.58 4.77
CA GLY A 176 16.61 -1.67 3.63
C GLY A 176 15.39 -0.74 3.57
N ARG A 177 14.49 -0.74 4.57
CA ARG A 177 13.23 0.05 4.54
C ARG A 177 13.11 1.04 5.68
N LEU A 178 14.23 1.59 6.13
CA LEU A 178 14.30 2.49 7.29
C LEU A 178 13.47 3.76 7.09
N VAL A 179 13.46 4.34 5.89
CA VAL A 179 12.68 5.55 5.58
C VAL A 179 11.19 5.25 5.67
N ALA A 180 10.71 4.20 4.98
CA ALA A 180 9.32 3.78 5.06
C ALA A 180 8.89 3.44 6.49
N ASP A 181 9.70 2.68 7.23
CA ASP A 181 9.39 2.28 8.60
C ASP A 181 9.32 3.48 9.55
N THR A 182 10.24 4.43 9.41
CA THR A 182 10.23 5.65 10.24
C THR A 182 8.98 6.47 9.95
N GLY A 183 8.69 6.73 8.67
CA GLY A 183 7.49 7.47 8.27
C GLY A 183 6.20 6.82 8.74
N ARG A 184 6.07 5.50 8.58
CA ARG A 184 4.88 4.75 9.02
C ARG A 184 4.74 4.72 10.54
N ARG A 185 5.84 4.65 11.31
CA ARG A 185 5.79 4.77 12.78
C ARG A 185 5.28 6.14 13.22
N GLU A 186 5.70 7.22 12.56
CA GLU A 186 5.17 8.56 12.87
C GLU A 186 3.68 8.68 12.54
N GLU A 187 3.23 8.14 11.41
CA GLU A 187 1.80 8.07 11.07
C GLU A 187 1.00 7.30 12.14
N ALA A 188 1.54 6.17 12.61
CA ALA A 188 0.93 5.36 13.67
C ALA A 188 0.85 6.12 15.01
N ARG A 189 1.91 6.83 15.41
CA ARG A 189 1.93 7.66 16.64
C ARG A 189 0.90 8.79 16.55
N ALA A 190 0.89 9.52 15.44
CA ALA A 190 -0.04 10.63 15.26
C ALA A 190 -1.51 10.15 15.28
N LEU A 191 -1.79 8.99 14.69
CA LEU A 191 -3.13 8.38 14.75
C LEU A 191 -3.47 7.90 16.17
N LEU A 192 -2.52 7.31 16.89
CA LEU A 192 -2.71 6.85 18.26
C LEU A 192 -3.02 8.02 19.22
N GLU A 193 -2.29 9.14 19.09
CA GLU A 193 -2.54 10.36 19.87
C GLU A 193 -3.95 10.88 19.62
N LYS A 194 -4.37 11.01 18.35
CA LYS A 194 -5.73 11.42 17.98
C LYS A 194 -6.80 10.46 18.50
N THR A 195 -6.48 9.17 18.60
CA THR A 195 -7.39 8.13 19.08
C THR A 195 -7.60 8.25 20.59
N ARG A 196 -6.55 8.57 21.36
CA ARG A 196 -6.59 8.73 22.82
C ARG A 196 -7.14 10.08 23.29
N ALA A 197 -7.12 11.09 22.42
CA ALA A 197 -7.63 12.43 22.72
C ALA A 197 -9.16 12.56 22.54
N LYS A 198 -9.84 11.49 22.11
CA LYS A 198 -11.30 11.43 21.92
C LYS A 198 -11.94 10.62 23.05
#